data_AF-A0A661SDF7-F1
#
_entry.id   AF-A0A661SDF7-F1
#
_cell.length_a   1.000
_cell.length_b   1.000
_cell.length_c   1.000
_cell.angle_alpha   90.00
_cell.angle_beta   90.00
_cell.angle_gamma   90.00
#
_symmetry.space_group_name_H-M   'P 1'
#
loop_
_entity.id
_entity.type
_entity.pdbx_description
1 polymer ?
#
loop_
_entity_poly.entity_id
_entity_poly.type
_entity_poly.pdbx_seq_one_letter_code
_entity_poly.pdbx_strand_id
1 'polypeptide(L)'
;MPENVKEEIEELKEQVEEQPTLEEYMRGLSEQMKERIKALPPLPKDYPLLRKYVELYYDVQKERIQMRNRITSYLWLQAARRGEVKEGDRRARGKFSKLADDYIKHKVDVPDDVAYLVELHNYLFEAERVLAIKLAEFANNHPFYTAYLRHVKGIGPILATAIIAYGPYSRFATVSKLWKYAGMAPGQGPGNPDKKYNRKMKVTLYKAAMQFVKLSDRSPYGRLYKKFRAEYDQKWEDRPKYQRYWASLRKVAKLFASHVWAKWWEVVEGKKAPTKPYPFVHQDGHADYYDPDDFTDVKV
;
A
#
# COMPACT_ATOMS: atom_id res chain seq x y z
N MET A 1 24.30 15.36 -12.32
CA MET A 1 24.08 14.11 -11.55
C MET A 1 25.39 13.36 -11.55
N PRO A 2 25.96 13.03 -10.38
CA PRO A 2 27.20 12.27 -10.34
C PRO A 2 26.98 10.83 -10.88
N GLU A 3 27.99 10.27 -11.56
CA GLU A 3 27.95 8.99 -12.30
C GLU A 3 27.41 7.83 -11.43
N ASN A 4 27.81 7.79 -10.16
CA ASN A 4 27.37 6.80 -9.17
C ASN A 4 25.85 6.81 -8.92
N VAL A 5 25.20 7.97 -9.05
CA VAL A 5 23.75 8.10 -8.90
C VAL A 5 23.03 7.63 -10.18
N LYS A 6 23.68 7.66 -11.35
CA LYS A 6 23.10 7.09 -12.58
C LYS A 6 23.11 5.56 -12.54
N GLU A 7 24.20 4.94 -12.10
CA GLU A 7 24.30 3.48 -11.94
C GLU A 7 23.36 2.94 -10.85
N GLU A 8 23.26 3.63 -9.70
CA GLU A 8 22.26 3.30 -8.67
C GLU A 8 20.83 3.44 -9.21
N ILE A 9 20.57 4.45 -10.04
CA ILE A 9 19.27 4.62 -10.70
C ILE A 9 19.05 3.53 -11.77
N GLU A 10 20.09 3.02 -12.41
CA GLU A 10 20.01 1.94 -13.42
C GLU A 10 19.72 0.58 -12.75
N GLU A 11 20.41 0.24 -11.66
CA GLU A 11 20.08 -0.94 -10.84
C GLU A 11 18.68 -0.82 -10.22
N LEU A 12 18.25 0.38 -9.81
CA LEU A 12 16.90 0.63 -9.30
C LEU A 12 15.82 0.68 -10.40
N LYS A 13 16.20 0.96 -11.66
CA LYS A 13 15.33 0.84 -12.85
C LYS A 13 15.09 -0.63 -13.20
N GLU A 14 16.05 -1.50 -12.92
CA GLU A 14 15.92 -2.95 -13.13
C GLU A 14 15.12 -3.64 -12.00
N GLN A 15 15.07 -3.02 -10.81
CA GLN A 15 14.30 -3.52 -9.65
C GLN A 15 12.89 -2.90 -9.51
N VAL A 16 12.37 -2.27 -10.56
CA VAL A 16 10.96 -1.86 -10.59
C VAL A 16 10.12 -3.10 -10.87
N GLU A 17 9.83 -3.87 -9.82
CA GLU A 17 8.81 -4.93 -9.89
C GLU A 17 7.49 -4.30 -10.39
N GLU A 18 7.16 -4.54 -11.65
CA GLU A 18 5.77 -4.54 -12.09
C GLU A 18 5.01 -5.45 -11.13
N GLN A 19 3.88 -4.97 -10.61
CA GLN A 19 3.07 -5.79 -9.72
C GLN A 19 2.66 -7.04 -10.51
N PRO A 20 2.84 -8.25 -9.95
CA PRO A 20 2.58 -9.45 -10.71
C PRO A 20 1.13 -9.45 -11.21
N THR A 21 0.97 -9.67 -12.50
CA THR A 21 -0.29 -9.97 -13.18
C THR A 21 -0.98 -11.15 -12.51
N LEU A 22 -2.29 -11.30 -12.75
CA LEU A 22 -3.02 -12.48 -12.30
C LEU A 22 -2.33 -13.77 -12.78
N GLU A 23 -1.75 -13.76 -13.98
CA GLU A 23 -0.99 -14.87 -14.54
C GLU A 23 0.28 -15.18 -13.74
N GLU A 24 1.02 -14.16 -13.32
CA GLU A 24 2.21 -14.32 -12.46
C GLU A 24 1.85 -14.82 -11.06
N TYR A 25 0.74 -14.36 -10.49
CA TYR A 25 0.22 -14.91 -9.23
C TYR A 25 -0.14 -16.39 -9.35
N MET A 26 -0.63 -16.81 -10.52
CA MET A 26 -1.04 -18.20 -10.78
C MET A 26 0.12 -19.14 -11.11
N ARG A 27 1.26 -18.61 -11.62
CA ARG A 27 2.39 -19.40 -12.15
C ARG A 27 3.03 -20.36 -11.14
N GLY A 28 2.94 -20.05 -9.85
CA GLY A 28 3.53 -20.85 -8.77
C GLY A 28 2.53 -21.63 -7.91
N LEU A 29 1.33 -21.92 -8.40
CA LEU A 29 0.32 -22.71 -7.69
C LEU A 29 0.24 -24.13 -8.26
N SER A 30 -0.05 -25.12 -7.41
CA SER A 30 -0.37 -26.48 -7.88
C SER A 30 -1.68 -26.48 -8.68
N GLU A 31 -1.82 -27.40 -9.64
CA GLU A 31 -3.04 -27.50 -10.45
C GLU A 31 -4.29 -27.70 -9.58
N GLN A 32 -4.20 -28.55 -8.56
CA GLN A 32 -5.28 -28.75 -7.59
C GLN A 32 -5.67 -27.44 -6.88
N MET A 33 -4.70 -26.60 -6.52
CA MET A 33 -5.00 -25.30 -5.92
C MET A 33 -5.67 -24.36 -6.93
N LYS A 34 -5.18 -24.33 -8.17
CA LYS A 34 -5.80 -23.53 -9.25
C LYS A 34 -7.26 -23.92 -9.47
N GLU A 35 -7.55 -25.22 -9.50
CA GLU A 35 -8.92 -25.74 -9.62
C GLU A 35 -9.80 -25.30 -8.44
N ARG A 36 -9.29 -25.41 -7.21
CA ARG A 36 -10.01 -24.96 -6.02
C ARG A 36 -10.30 -23.45 -6.06
N ILE A 37 -9.34 -22.64 -6.49
CA ILE A 37 -9.53 -21.18 -6.63
C ILE A 37 -10.57 -20.87 -7.71
N LYS A 38 -10.54 -21.59 -8.85
CA LYS A 38 -11.54 -21.44 -9.91
C LYS A 38 -12.94 -21.83 -9.43
N ALA A 39 -13.05 -22.85 -8.57
CA ALA A 39 -14.31 -23.30 -7.99
C ALA A 39 -14.90 -22.35 -6.93
N LEU A 40 -14.10 -21.44 -6.35
CA LEU A 40 -14.60 -20.45 -5.39
C LEU A 40 -15.52 -19.43 -6.08
N PRO A 41 -16.63 -19.04 -5.45
CA PRO A 41 -17.52 -18.03 -5.98
C PRO A 41 -16.79 -16.68 -6.16
N PRO A 42 -17.28 -15.82 -7.08
CA PRO A 42 -16.73 -14.48 -7.23
C PRO A 42 -16.94 -13.67 -5.95
N LEU A 43 -16.05 -12.70 -5.72
CA LEU A 43 -16.22 -11.79 -4.59
C LEU A 43 -17.51 -10.96 -4.72
N PRO A 44 -18.16 -10.62 -3.61
CA PRO A 44 -19.40 -9.88 -3.62
C PRO A 44 -19.21 -8.46 -4.15
N LYS A 45 -20.20 -7.98 -4.89
CA LYS A 45 -20.29 -6.57 -5.32
C LYS A 45 -20.73 -5.64 -4.19
N ASP A 46 -21.27 -6.19 -3.10
CA ASP A 46 -21.60 -5.45 -1.89
C ASP A 46 -20.31 -4.94 -1.19
N TYR A 47 -20.13 -3.63 -1.15
CA TYR A 47 -18.91 -3.02 -0.58
C TYR A 47 -18.70 -3.34 0.92
N PRO A 48 -19.73 -3.33 1.80
CA PRO A 48 -19.59 -3.82 3.17
C PRO A 48 -18.97 -5.21 3.28
N LEU A 49 -19.44 -6.19 2.51
CA LEU A 49 -18.90 -7.54 2.54
C LEU A 49 -17.52 -7.62 1.85
N LEU A 50 -17.31 -6.91 0.73
CA LEU A 50 -15.99 -6.80 0.09
C LEU A 50 -14.92 -6.28 1.05
N ARG A 51 -15.27 -5.31 1.92
CA ARG A 51 -14.36 -4.84 2.98
C ARG A 51 -13.91 -5.94 3.92
N LYS A 52 -14.76 -6.92 4.21
CA LYS A 52 -14.39 -8.06 5.07
C LYS A 52 -13.35 -8.96 4.41
N TYR A 53 -13.44 -9.16 3.10
CA TYR A 53 -12.40 -9.90 2.36
C TYR A 53 -11.08 -9.13 2.27
N VAL A 54 -11.13 -7.81 2.07
CA VAL A 54 -9.92 -6.96 2.13
C VAL A 54 -9.30 -6.98 3.52
N GLU A 55 -10.11 -6.91 4.58
CA GLU A 55 -9.65 -7.01 5.97
C GLU A 55 -8.99 -8.37 6.22
N LEU A 56 -9.63 -9.47 5.81
CA LEU A 56 -9.09 -10.82 5.91
C LEU A 56 -7.74 -10.97 5.21
N TYR A 57 -7.60 -10.45 3.98
CA TYR A 57 -6.31 -10.45 3.27
C TYR A 57 -5.20 -9.80 4.09
N TYR A 58 -5.46 -8.61 4.66
CA TYR A 58 -4.46 -7.93 5.47
C TYR A 58 -4.21 -8.60 6.83
N ASP A 59 -5.19 -9.27 7.40
CA ASP A 59 -5.04 -10.01 8.65
C ASP A 59 -4.17 -11.26 8.41
N VAL A 60 -4.42 -12.03 7.34
CA VAL A 60 -3.57 -13.17 6.94
C VAL A 60 -2.15 -12.71 6.62
N GLN A 61 -1.98 -11.65 5.84
CA GLN A 61 -0.67 -11.06 5.53
C GLN A 61 0.08 -10.67 6.82
N LYS A 62 -0.62 -10.06 7.79
CA LYS A 62 -0.03 -9.65 9.06
C LYS A 62 0.45 -10.86 9.86
N GLU A 63 -0.33 -11.93 9.93
CA GLU A 63 0.07 -13.15 10.62
C GLU A 63 1.24 -13.85 9.94
N ARG A 64 1.27 -13.88 8.59
CA ARG A 64 2.42 -14.38 7.84
C ARG A 64 3.71 -13.62 8.16
N ILE A 65 3.65 -12.28 8.13
CA ILE A 65 4.81 -11.43 8.45
C ILE A 65 5.27 -11.67 9.90
N GLN A 66 4.34 -11.83 10.84
CA GLN A 66 4.67 -12.17 12.22
C GLN A 66 5.38 -13.53 12.30
N MET A 67 4.95 -14.53 11.52
CA MET A 67 5.60 -15.85 11.49
C MET A 67 7.06 -15.74 11.05
N ARG A 68 7.33 -15.03 9.95
CA ARG A 68 8.71 -14.74 9.50
C ARG A 68 9.54 -14.03 10.58
N ASN A 69 8.94 -13.07 11.27
CA ASN A 69 9.63 -12.34 12.34
C ASN A 69 9.92 -13.23 13.56
N ARG A 70 9.05 -14.21 13.86
CA ARG A 70 9.27 -15.21 14.92
C ARG A 70 10.47 -16.11 14.58
N ILE A 71 10.53 -16.61 13.35
CA ILE A 71 11.69 -17.38 12.85
C ILE A 71 12.97 -16.55 12.99
N THR A 72 12.97 -15.33 12.45
CA THR A 72 14.12 -14.41 12.53
C THR A 72 14.57 -14.17 13.98
N SER A 73 13.61 -13.96 14.89
CA SER A 73 13.90 -13.72 16.32
C SER A 73 14.47 -14.95 17.01
N TYR A 74 13.94 -16.13 16.71
CA TYR A 74 14.43 -17.40 17.24
C TYR A 74 15.88 -17.65 16.82
N LEU A 75 16.19 -17.48 15.52
CA LEU A 75 17.55 -17.64 15.00
C LEU A 75 18.54 -16.68 15.65
N TRP A 76 18.11 -15.43 15.85
CA TRP A 76 18.92 -14.44 16.57
C TRP A 76 19.19 -14.85 18.03
N LEU A 77 18.17 -15.35 18.75
CA LEU A 77 18.32 -15.82 20.12
C LEU A 77 19.27 -17.03 20.22
N GLN A 78 19.20 -17.96 19.28
CA GLN A 78 20.10 -19.11 19.24
C GLN A 78 21.56 -18.69 19.01
N ALA A 79 21.81 -17.77 18.09
CA ALA A 79 23.15 -17.24 17.86
C ALA A 79 23.69 -16.46 19.07
N ALA A 80 22.83 -15.68 19.75
CA ALA A 80 23.20 -15.00 20.99
C ALA A 80 23.59 -15.98 22.10
N ARG A 81 22.85 -17.09 22.26
CA ARG A 81 23.18 -18.16 23.23
C ARG A 81 24.50 -18.85 22.94
N ARG A 82 24.88 -18.98 21.67
CA ARG A 82 26.18 -19.52 21.24
C ARG A 82 27.32 -18.51 21.36
N GLY A 83 27.05 -17.27 21.77
CA GLY A 83 28.05 -16.21 21.87
C GLY A 83 28.47 -15.61 20.52
N GLU A 84 27.79 -15.96 19.43
CA GLU A 84 28.10 -15.47 18.07
C GLU A 84 27.70 -14.00 17.87
N VAL A 85 26.75 -13.51 18.67
CA VAL A 85 26.20 -12.14 18.56
C VAL A 85 25.99 -11.55 19.95
N LYS A 86 26.33 -10.26 20.11
CA LYS A 86 26.06 -9.52 21.35
C LYS A 86 24.59 -9.11 21.44
N GLU A 87 24.03 -9.21 22.64
CA GLU A 87 22.66 -8.75 22.91
C GLU A 87 22.52 -7.26 22.56
N GLY A 88 21.51 -6.91 21.74
CA GLY A 88 21.28 -5.54 21.27
C GLY A 88 21.94 -5.14 19.94
N ASP A 89 22.76 -6.00 19.30
CA ASP A 89 23.31 -5.69 17.98
C ASP A 89 22.23 -5.74 16.87
N ARG A 90 21.74 -4.56 16.48
CA ARG A 90 20.73 -4.42 15.43
C ARG A 90 21.27 -4.71 14.03
N ARG A 91 22.58 -4.59 13.78
CA ARG A 91 23.16 -4.84 12.44
C ARG A 91 23.16 -6.33 12.12
N ALA A 92 23.37 -7.16 13.13
CA ALA A 92 23.32 -8.62 13.00
C ALA A 92 21.92 -9.14 12.61
N ARG A 93 20.84 -8.41 12.91
CA ARG A 93 19.46 -8.83 12.57
C ARG A 93 19.22 -9.02 11.06
N GLY A 94 19.93 -8.27 10.20
CA GLY A 94 19.82 -8.42 8.75
C GLY A 94 20.23 -9.80 8.26
N LYS A 95 21.31 -10.38 8.85
CA LYS A 95 21.79 -11.72 8.53
C LYS A 95 20.74 -12.79 8.83
N PHE A 96 20.10 -12.72 10.00
CA PHE A 96 19.05 -13.68 10.40
C PHE A 96 17.76 -13.53 9.60
N SER A 97 17.45 -12.30 9.17
CA SER A 97 16.33 -12.06 8.26
C SER A 97 16.54 -12.76 6.92
N LYS A 98 17.77 -12.72 6.38
CA LYS A 98 18.12 -13.43 5.14
C LYS A 98 18.07 -14.95 5.35
N LEU A 99 18.63 -15.45 6.45
CA LEU A 99 18.59 -16.87 6.77
C LEU A 99 17.15 -17.40 6.92
N ALA A 100 16.27 -16.63 7.57
CA ALA A 100 14.85 -16.97 7.66
C ALA A 100 14.20 -17.04 6.27
N ASP A 101 14.54 -16.12 5.35
CA ASP A 101 14.04 -16.17 3.97
C ASP A 101 14.58 -17.39 3.22
N ASP A 102 15.84 -17.78 3.45
CA ASP A 102 16.44 -18.95 2.82
C ASP A 102 15.81 -20.26 3.33
N TYR A 103 15.45 -20.36 4.62
CA TYR A 103 14.65 -21.48 5.15
C TYR A 103 13.24 -21.51 4.56
N ILE A 104 12.54 -20.38 4.53
CA ILE A 104 11.19 -20.27 3.95
C ILE A 104 11.18 -20.73 2.49
N LYS A 105 12.24 -20.41 1.75
CA LYS A 105 12.42 -20.78 0.34
C LYS A 105 13.07 -22.15 0.13
N HIS A 106 13.33 -22.90 1.20
CA HIS A 106 14.04 -24.19 1.18
C HIS A 106 15.36 -24.15 0.38
N LYS A 107 16.10 -23.04 0.45
CA LYS A 107 17.42 -22.88 -0.19
C LYS A 107 18.55 -23.52 0.62
N VAL A 108 18.30 -23.79 1.89
CA VAL A 108 19.17 -24.46 2.85
C VAL A 108 18.30 -25.37 3.70
N ASP A 109 18.92 -26.41 4.25
CA ASP A 109 18.23 -27.37 5.12
C ASP A 109 17.58 -26.65 6.30
N VAL A 110 16.29 -26.91 6.48
CA VAL A 110 15.49 -26.30 7.53
C VAL A 110 15.65 -27.15 8.79
N PRO A 111 16.19 -26.58 9.89
CA PRO A 111 16.31 -27.33 11.13
C PRO A 111 14.94 -27.68 11.72
N ASP A 112 14.85 -28.83 12.38
CA ASP A 112 13.61 -29.34 12.98
C ASP A 112 12.95 -28.34 13.96
N ASP A 113 13.75 -27.53 14.65
CA ASP A 113 13.29 -26.57 15.65
C ASP A 113 12.50 -25.37 15.06
N VAL A 114 12.66 -25.09 13.76
CA VAL A 114 11.93 -24.04 13.04
C VAL A 114 11.07 -24.57 11.90
N ALA A 115 11.19 -25.86 11.55
CA ALA A 115 10.45 -26.49 10.46
C ALA A 115 8.95 -26.20 10.52
N TYR A 116 8.34 -26.35 11.71
CA TYR A 116 6.90 -26.09 11.87
C TYR A 116 6.51 -24.62 11.62
N LEU A 117 7.36 -23.66 12.03
CA LEU A 117 7.11 -22.23 11.78
C LEU A 117 7.24 -21.89 10.29
N VAL A 118 8.19 -22.54 9.60
CA VAL A 118 8.38 -22.39 8.15
C VAL A 118 7.16 -22.93 7.40
N GLU A 119 6.69 -24.13 7.74
CA GLU A 119 5.50 -24.71 7.12
C GLU A 119 4.25 -23.85 7.36
N LEU A 120 4.00 -23.42 8.60
CA LEU A 120 2.88 -22.53 8.89
C LEU A 120 2.98 -21.18 8.17
N HIS A 121 4.19 -20.62 8.01
CA HIS A 121 4.40 -19.43 7.19
C HIS A 121 3.97 -19.69 5.74
N ASN A 122 4.36 -20.83 5.17
CA ASN A 122 4.05 -21.19 3.78
C ASN A 122 2.55 -21.44 3.58
N TYR A 123 1.85 -22.06 4.53
CA TYR A 123 0.39 -22.15 4.51
C TYR A 123 -0.30 -20.78 4.51
N LEU A 124 0.17 -19.86 5.36
CA LEU A 124 -0.37 -18.49 5.40
C LEU A 124 -0.07 -17.72 4.11
N PHE A 125 1.10 -17.95 3.50
CA PHE A 125 1.46 -17.37 2.21
C PHE A 125 0.52 -17.85 1.10
N GLU A 126 0.23 -19.14 1.04
CA GLU A 126 -0.72 -19.69 0.08
C GLU A 126 -2.13 -19.15 0.29
N ALA A 127 -2.60 -19.05 1.55
CA ALA A 127 -3.87 -18.41 1.86
C ALA A 127 -3.92 -16.92 1.44
N GLU A 128 -2.83 -16.17 1.67
CA GLU A 128 -2.69 -14.78 1.22
C GLU A 128 -2.79 -14.69 -0.32
N ARG A 129 -2.14 -15.61 -1.05
CA ARG A 129 -2.16 -15.65 -2.52
C ARG A 129 -3.55 -15.92 -3.08
N VAL A 130 -4.28 -16.88 -2.51
CA VAL A 130 -5.66 -17.17 -2.90
C VAL A 130 -6.54 -15.91 -2.77
N LEU A 131 -6.42 -15.20 -1.65
CA LEU A 131 -7.14 -13.95 -1.42
C LEU A 131 -6.69 -12.84 -2.40
N ALA A 132 -5.38 -12.71 -2.64
CA ALA A 132 -4.82 -11.74 -3.58
C ALA A 132 -5.39 -11.93 -5.00
N ILE A 133 -5.46 -13.18 -5.46
CA ILE A 133 -6.03 -13.55 -6.76
C ILE A 133 -7.49 -13.11 -6.85
N LYS A 134 -8.30 -13.44 -5.85
CA LYS A 134 -9.73 -13.08 -5.85
C LYS A 134 -9.96 -11.57 -5.76
N LEU A 135 -9.17 -10.86 -4.97
CA LEU A 135 -9.22 -9.40 -4.92
C LEU A 135 -8.80 -8.78 -6.27
N ALA A 136 -7.77 -9.33 -6.91
CA ALA A 136 -7.32 -8.86 -8.22
C ALA A 136 -8.35 -9.12 -9.32
N GLU A 137 -8.96 -10.29 -9.33
CA GLU A 137 -10.08 -10.64 -10.21
C GLU A 137 -11.25 -9.65 -10.03
N PHE A 138 -11.59 -9.30 -8.79
CA PHE A 138 -12.61 -8.28 -8.52
C PHE A 138 -12.22 -6.91 -9.12
N ALA A 139 -10.99 -6.44 -8.85
CA ALA A 139 -10.52 -5.16 -9.41
C ALA A 139 -10.58 -5.16 -10.94
N ASN A 140 -10.07 -6.19 -11.60
CA ASN A 140 -10.04 -6.31 -13.06
C ASN A 140 -11.43 -6.24 -13.70
N ASN A 141 -12.48 -6.60 -12.96
CA ASN A 141 -13.87 -6.54 -13.43
C ASN A 141 -14.62 -5.26 -12.99
N HIS A 142 -13.98 -4.37 -12.23
CA HIS A 142 -14.63 -3.17 -11.71
C HIS A 142 -14.30 -1.93 -12.57
N PRO A 143 -15.31 -1.16 -13.04
CA PRO A 143 -15.11 -0.04 -13.97
C PRO A 143 -14.15 1.03 -13.42
N PHE A 144 -14.22 1.32 -12.12
CA PHE A 144 -13.31 2.29 -11.50
C PHE A 144 -11.84 1.88 -11.55
N TYR A 145 -11.54 0.58 -11.52
CA TYR A 145 -10.17 0.12 -11.66
C TYR A 145 -9.73 0.14 -13.12
N THR A 146 -10.55 -0.43 -14.01
CA THR A 146 -10.22 -0.60 -15.42
C THR A 146 -10.07 0.73 -16.15
N ALA A 147 -10.86 1.74 -15.82
CA ALA A 147 -10.83 3.04 -16.47
C ALA A 147 -9.93 4.08 -15.77
N TYR A 148 -9.56 3.88 -14.49
CA TYR A 148 -8.79 4.88 -13.74
C TYR A 148 -7.68 4.30 -12.87
N LEU A 149 -8.00 3.57 -11.79
CA LEU A 149 -6.99 3.24 -10.78
C LEU A 149 -5.82 2.40 -11.31
N ARG A 150 -6.04 1.56 -12.34
CA ARG A 150 -4.96 0.77 -12.96
C ARG A 150 -3.87 1.63 -13.62
N HIS A 151 -4.21 2.86 -14.00
CA HIS A 151 -3.30 3.79 -14.67
C HIS A 151 -2.55 4.69 -13.69
N VAL A 152 -2.84 4.59 -12.39
CA VAL A 152 -2.16 5.34 -11.35
C VAL A 152 -0.93 4.57 -10.86
N LYS A 153 0.26 5.05 -11.22
CA LYS A 153 1.53 4.45 -10.79
C LYS A 153 1.62 4.32 -9.27
N GLY A 154 1.73 3.07 -8.80
CA GLY A 154 1.80 2.70 -7.38
C GLY A 154 0.51 2.11 -6.82
N ILE A 155 -0.57 2.05 -7.63
CA ILE A 155 -1.84 1.45 -7.25
C ILE A 155 -2.04 0.12 -8.00
N GLY A 156 -1.63 -0.97 -7.36
CA GLY A 156 -1.91 -2.32 -7.84
C GLY A 156 -3.35 -2.79 -7.55
N PRO A 157 -3.77 -3.93 -8.11
CA PRO A 157 -5.15 -4.41 -8.06
C PRO A 157 -5.65 -4.70 -6.63
N ILE A 158 -4.78 -5.20 -5.73
CA ILE A 158 -5.13 -5.45 -4.32
C ILE A 158 -5.41 -4.12 -3.60
N LEU A 159 -4.53 -3.13 -3.76
CA LEU A 159 -4.70 -1.82 -3.14
C LEU A 159 -5.87 -1.06 -3.76
N ALA A 160 -6.09 -1.20 -5.06
CA ALA A 160 -7.27 -0.67 -5.75
C ALA A 160 -8.56 -1.26 -5.20
N THR A 161 -8.62 -2.58 -5.00
CA THR A 161 -9.78 -3.24 -4.37
C THR A 161 -10.00 -2.71 -2.96
N ALA A 162 -8.93 -2.53 -2.19
CA ALA A 162 -9.01 -1.95 -0.85
C ALA A 162 -9.55 -0.50 -0.87
N ILE A 163 -9.27 0.28 -1.91
CA ILE A 163 -9.84 1.61 -2.11
C ILE A 163 -11.32 1.49 -2.52
N ILE A 164 -11.64 0.68 -3.54
CA ILE A 164 -13.00 0.48 -4.04
C ILE A 164 -13.95 0.01 -2.94
N ALA A 165 -13.50 -0.85 -2.03
CA ALA A 165 -14.30 -1.38 -0.94
C ALA A 165 -14.84 -0.29 0.02
N TYR A 166 -14.27 0.92 0.05
CA TYR A 166 -14.84 2.04 0.81
C TYR A 166 -15.86 2.88 0.05
N GLY A 167 -16.18 2.51 -1.19
CA GLY A 167 -17.25 3.09 -1.97
C GLY A 167 -18.66 2.85 -1.38
N PRO A 168 -19.71 3.32 -2.08
CA PRO A 168 -19.62 4.27 -3.18
C PRO A 168 -19.13 5.64 -2.66
N TYR A 169 -18.29 6.33 -3.43
CA TYR A 169 -17.74 7.63 -3.01
C TYR A 169 -18.72 8.79 -3.24
N SER A 170 -19.75 8.59 -4.06
CA SER A 170 -20.85 9.52 -4.29
C SER A 170 -21.65 9.86 -3.03
N ARG A 171 -21.62 9.01 -2.00
CA ARG A 171 -22.22 9.32 -0.68
C ARG A 171 -21.58 10.53 0.02
N PHE A 172 -20.38 10.92 -0.40
CA PHE A 172 -19.71 12.11 0.11
C PHE A 172 -19.98 13.29 -0.80
N ALA A 173 -20.75 14.27 -0.32
CA ALA A 173 -21.04 15.49 -1.08
C ALA A 173 -19.80 16.34 -1.41
N THR A 174 -18.72 16.21 -0.64
CA THR A 174 -17.45 16.91 -0.88
C THR A 174 -16.26 16.03 -0.48
N VAL A 175 -15.09 16.30 -1.07
CA VAL A 175 -13.81 15.68 -0.68
C VAL A 175 -13.53 15.88 0.81
N SER A 176 -13.86 17.05 1.37
CA SER A 176 -13.65 17.31 2.81
C SER A 176 -14.45 16.37 3.71
N LYS A 177 -15.66 15.94 3.29
CA LYS A 177 -16.44 14.92 4.00
C LYS A 177 -15.77 13.54 3.92
N LEU A 178 -15.27 13.15 2.75
CA LEU A 178 -14.46 11.93 2.60
C LEU A 178 -13.21 11.97 3.50
N TRP A 179 -12.51 13.09 3.53
CA TRP A 179 -11.30 13.29 4.33
C TRP A 179 -11.57 13.24 5.84
N LYS A 180 -12.70 13.79 6.27
CA LYS A 180 -13.20 13.68 7.65
C LYS A 180 -13.55 12.22 7.98
N TYR A 181 -14.27 11.53 7.08
CA TYR A 181 -14.61 10.11 7.23
C TYR A 181 -13.36 9.22 7.35
N ALA A 182 -12.29 9.52 6.62
CA ALA A 182 -11.01 8.83 6.73
C ALA A 182 -10.20 9.21 7.98
N GLY A 183 -10.69 10.09 8.87
CA GLY A 183 -9.99 10.46 10.11
C GLY A 183 -8.71 11.25 9.87
N MET A 184 -8.66 11.94 8.75
CA MET A 184 -7.50 12.71 8.32
C MET A 184 -7.75 14.21 8.47
N ALA A 185 -8.95 14.65 8.85
CA ALA A 185 -9.24 16.04 9.20
C ALA A 185 -8.59 16.46 10.54
N PRO A 186 -8.32 17.76 10.77
CA PRO A 186 -7.88 18.26 12.07
C PRO A 186 -8.84 17.85 13.20
N GLY A 187 -8.33 17.68 14.43
CA GLY A 187 -9.15 17.33 15.61
C GLY A 187 -9.51 15.85 15.77
N GLN A 188 -9.01 14.95 14.90
CA GLN A 188 -9.24 13.49 14.96
C GLN A 188 -8.08 12.72 15.62
N GLY A 189 -7.34 13.40 16.51
CA GLY A 189 -6.17 12.85 17.19
C GLY A 189 -6.49 11.87 18.34
N PRO A 190 -5.47 11.22 18.94
CA PRO A 190 -5.65 10.24 20.01
C PRO A 190 -6.48 10.72 21.21
N GLY A 191 -6.45 12.02 21.53
CA GLY A 191 -7.16 12.64 22.65
C GLY A 191 -8.62 13.03 22.41
N ASN A 192 -9.22 12.69 21.27
CA ASN A 192 -10.64 12.92 21.03
C ASN A 192 -11.46 11.63 21.32
N PRO A 193 -12.28 11.60 22.38
CA PRO A 193 -13.11 10.44 22.72
C PRO A 193 -14.22 10.20 21.68
N ASP A 194 -14.69 11.25 20.99
CA ASP A 194 -15.80 11.20 20.02
C ASP A 194 -15.35 10.90 18.58
N LYS A 195 -14.16 10.33 18.41
CA LYS A 195 -13.58 10.06 17.08
C LYS A 195 -14.38 9.00 16.30
N LYS A 196 -15.36 9.46 15.54
CA LYS A 196 -16.14 8.63 14.59
C LYS A 196 -15.53 8.72 13.19
N TYR A 197 -14.42 8.01 12.96
CA TYR A 197 -13.81 7.89 11.65
C TYR A 197 -13.43 6.45 11.30
N ASN A 198 -13.27 6.17 10.00
CA ASN A 198 -12.85 4.87 9.52
C ASN A 198 -11.31 4.75 9.54
N ARG A 199 -10.79 4.08 10.57
CA ARG A 199 -9.34 3.85 10.73
C ARG A 199 -8.74 3.03 9.60
N LYS A 200 -9.49 2.09 9.02
CA LYS A 200 -8.97 1.22 7.96
C LYS A 200 -8.87 2.00 6.64
N MET A 201 -9.85 2.86 6.32
CA MET A 201 -9.74 3.79 5.18
C MET A 201 -8.55 4.74 5.32
N LYS A 202 -8.31 5.26 6.53
CA LYS A 202 -7.10 6.05 6.84
C LYS A 202 -5.83 5.32 6.43
N VAL A 203 -5.71 4.07 6.87
CA VAL A 203 -4.55 3.22 6.59
C VAL A 203 -4.44 2.92 5.10
N THR A 204 -5.55 2.68 4.39
CA THR A 204 -5.56 2.47 2.94
C THR A 204 -4.98 3.68 2.19
N LEU A 205 -5.43 4.89 2.52
CA LEU A 205 -4.89 6.13 1.91
C LEU A 205 -3.40 6.33 2.23
N TYR A 206 -2.96 6.00 3.44
CA TYR A 206 -1.53 6.04 3.77
C TYR A 206 -0.74 4.98 2.99
N LYS A 207 -1.27 3.77 2.82
CA LYS A 207 -0.62 2.73 2.00
C LYS A 207 -0.42 3.22 0.57
N ALA A 208 -1.44 3.83 -0.04
CA ALA A 208 -1.34 4.47 -1.36
C ALA A 208 -0.26 5.55 -1.39
N ALA A 209 -0.30 6.50 -0.46
CA ALA A 209 0.70 7.57 -0.40
C ALA A 209 2.14 7.04 -0.22
N MET A 210 2.33 6.00 0.60
CA MET A 210 3.64 5.37 0.77
C MET A 210 4.14 4.71 -0.52
N GLN A 211 3.27 4.12 -1.34
CA GLN A 211 3.68 3.59 -2.65
C GLN A 211 4.19 4.70 -3.56
N PHE A 212 3.53 5.87 -3.57
CA PHE A 212 4.00 7.02 -4.34
C PHE A 212 5.38 7.51 -3.89
N VAL A 213 5.64 7.52 -2.58
CA VAL A 213 6.97 7.87 -2.03
C VAL A 213 8.03 6.86 -2.49
N LYS A 214 7.74 5.56 -2.46
CA LYS A 214 8.66 4.51 -2.91
C LYS A 214 8.97 4.62 -4.41
N LEU A 215 7.98 4.98 -5.22
CA LEU A 215 8.15 5.20 -6.65
C LEU A 215 8.92 6.47 -6.96
N SER A 216 8.93 7.45 -6.04
CA SER A 216 9.74 8.67 -6.18
C SER A 216 9.38 9.38 -7.51
N ASP A 217 10.35 9.72 -8.35
CA ASP A 217 10.10 10.47 -9.60
C ASP A 217 9.31 9.70 -10.65
N ARG A 218 9.20 8.38 -10.52
CA ARG A 218 8.42 7.53 -11.43
C ARG A 218 6.93 7.81 -11.34
N SER A 219 6.44 8.24 -10.16
CA SER A 219 5.03 8.59 -9.95
C SER A 219 4.85 10.11 -9.92
N PRO A 220 3.85 10.68 -10.62
CA PRO A 220 3.50 12.10 -10.48
C PRO A 220 3.23 12.51 -9.01
N TYR A 221 2.60 11.64 -8.23
CA TYR A 221 2.41 11.86 -6.79
C TYR A 221 3.73 11.84 -6.00
N GLY A 222 4.70 11.03 -6.42
CA GLY A 222 6.02 10.97 -5.78
C GLY A 222 6.85 12.25 -6.05
N ARG A 223 6.74 12.84 -7.24
CA ARG A 223 7.33 14.17 -7.53
C ARG A 223 6.71 15.26 -6.67
N LEU A 224 5.38 15.27 -6.53
CA LEU A 224 4.71 16.21 -5.63
C LEU A 224 5.08 16.00 -4.17
N TYR A 225 5.24 14.76 -3.73
CA TYR A 225 5.74 14.47 -2.38
C TYR A 225 7.08 15.16 -2.13
N LYS A 226 8.03 15.07 -3.07
CA LYS A 226 9.34 15.73 -2.95
C LYS A 226 9.22 17.25 -2.91
N LYS A 227 8.38 17.85 -3.75
CA LYS A 227 8.07 19.30 -3.72
C LYS A 227 7.55 19.71 -2.34
N PHE A 228 6.52 19.04 -1.84
CA PHE A 228 5.97 19.31 -0.51
C PHE A 228 6.96 19.03 0.61
N ARG A 229 7.85 18.06 0.45
CA ARG A 229 8.90 17.77 1.42
C ARG A 229 9.90 18.91 1.53
N ALA A 230 10.36 19.43 0.41
CA ALA A 230 11.23 20.61 0.38
C ALA A 230 10.55 21.84 1.01
N GLU A 231 9.28 22.10 0.66
CA GLU A 231 8.48 23.19 1.28
C GLU A 231 8.42 23.06 2.82
N TYR A 232 8.12 21.86 3.34
CA TYR A 232 8.02 21.65 4.79
C TYR A 232 9.39 21.61 5.49
N ASP A 233 10.46 21.20 4.80
CA ASP A 233 11.81 21.26 5.34
C ASP A 233 12.28 22.71 5.53
N GLN A 234 11.91 23.61 4.61
CA GLN A 234 12.16 25.06 4.75
C GLN A 234 11.24 25.72 5.79
N LYS A 235 9.93 25.43 5.72
CA LYS A 235 8.94 26.07 6.59
C LYS A 235 9.07 25.68 8.07
N TRP A 236 9.46 24.43 8.33
CA TRP A 236 9.48 23.84 9.68
C TRP A 236 10.85 23.27 10.01
N GLU A 237 11.89 24.09 9.82
CA GLU A 237 13.27 23.72 10.14
C GLU A 237 13.44 23.27 11.61
N ASP A 238 12.72 23.95 12.51
CA ASP A 238 12.65 23.71 13.95
C ASP A 238 11.99 22.36 14.32
N ARG A 239 11.17 21.79 13.43
CA ARG A 239 10.42 20.57 13.72
C ARG A 239 11.22 19.30 13.43
N PRO A 240 10.99 18.22 14.19
CA PRO A 240 11.58 16.92 13.90
C PRO A 240 11.29 16.44 12.47
N LYS A 241 12.29 15.79 11.84
CA LYS A 241 12.19 15.28 10.45
C LYS A 241 10.96 14.40 10.19
N TYR A 242 10.53 13.63 11.19
CA TYR A 242 9.36 12.75 11.07
C TYR A 242 8.04 13.54 10.98
N GLN A 243 7.92 14.70 11.65
CA GLN A 243 6.69 15.51 11.57
C GLN A 243 6.52 16.11 10.18
N ARG A 244 7.62 16.62 9.62
CA ARG A 244 7.70 17.09 8.22
C ARG A 244 7.33 15.97 7.24
N TYR A 245 7.79 14.74 7.51
CA TYR A 245 7.52 13.57 6.67
C TYR A 245 6.03 13.27 6.60
N TRP A 246 5.40 13.17 7.78
CA TRP A 246 3.97 12.88 7.87
C TRP A 246 3.11 14.00 7.29
N ALA A 247 3.55 15.26 7.38
CA ALA A 247 2.85 16.39 6.79
C ALA A 247 2.90 16.37 5.26
N SER A 248 4.07 16.16 4.66
CA SER A 248 4.23 15.99 3.21
C SER A 248 3.40 14.80 2.70
N LEU A 249 3.47 13.65 3.39
CA LEU A 249 2.71 12.46 3.04
C LEU A 249 1.19 12.72 3.12
N ARG A 250 0.74 13.47 4.14
CA ARG A 250 -0.68 13.83 4.31
C ARG A 250 -1.18 14.75 3.20
N LYS A 251 -0.36 15.69 2.69
CA LYS A 251 -0.72 16.52 1.51
C LYS A 251 -0.98 15.62 0.30
N VAL A 252 -0.06 14.70 -0.01
CA VAL A 252 -0.20 13.78 -1.17
C VAL A 252 -1.39 12.85 -1.00
N ALA A 253 -1.59 12.28 0.20
CA ALA A 253 -2.75 11.44 0.49
C ALA A 253 -4.08 12.19 0.30
N LYS A 254 -4.12 13.50 0.64
CA LYS A 254 -5.31 14.35 0.45
C LYS A 254 -5.60 14.57 -1.03
N LEU A 255 -4.55 14.83 -1.82
CA LEU A 255 -4.68 14.98 -3.28
C LEU A 255 -5.21 13.71 -3.93
N PHE A 256 -4.59 12.58 -3.61
CA PHE A 256 -5.04 11.30 -4.12
C PHE A 256 -6.49 11.00 -3.72
N ALA A 257 -6.89 11.28 -2.47
CA ALA A 257 -8.28 11.14 -2.05
C ALA A 257 -9.24 12.06 -2.82
N SER A 258 -8.83 13.28 -3.20
CA SER A 258 -9.65 14.14 -4.06
C SER A 258 -9.80 13.59 -5.47
N HIS A 259 -8.73 13.03 -6.05
CA HIS A 259 -8.78 12.44 -7.38
C HIS A 259 -9.64 11.18 -7.41
N VAL A 260 -9.48 10.29 -6.41
CA VAL A 260 -10.33 9.10 -6.24
C VAL A 260 -11.80 9.50 -6.16
N TRP A 261 -12.13 10.50 -5.36
CA TRP A 261 -13.50 10.98 -5.23
C TRP A 261 -14.04 11.55 -6.54
N ALA A 262 -13.27 12.40 -7.22
CA ALA A 262 -13.69 13.04 -8.47
C ALA A 262 -13.89 12.03 -9.60
N LYS A 263 -12.91 11.15 -9.83
CA LYS A 263 -13.00 10.13 -10.87
C LYS A 263 -14.04 9.06 -10.55
N TRP A 264 -14.39 8.83 -9.28
CA TRP A 264 -15.52 7.94 -8.97
C TRP A 264 -16.83 8.50 -9.52
N TRP A 265 -17.10 9.78 -9.30
CA TRP A 265 -18.29 10.44 -9.86
C TRP A 265 -18.33 10.33 -11.38
N GLU A 266 -17.20 10.58 -12.03
CA GLU A 266 -17.11 10.54 -13.48
C GLU A 266 -17.28 9.11 -14.04
N VAL A 267 -16.50 8.16 -13.54
CA VAL A 267 -16.38 6.81 -14.11
C VAL A 267 -17.51 5.89 -13.65
N VAL A 268 -17.91 5.96 -12.39
CA VAL A 268 -18.90 5.03 -11.81
C VAL A 268 -20.30 5.61 -11.87
N GLU A 269 -20.46 6.91 -11.56
CA GLU A 269 -21.79 7.54 -11.55
C GLU A 269 -22.15 8.17 -12.91
N GLY A 270 -21.18 8.29 -13.84
CA GLY A 270 -21.39 8.94 -15.14
C GLY A 270 -21.69 10.43 -15.04
N LYS A 271 -21.28 11.08 -13.93
CA LYS A 271 -21.65 12.47 -13.60
C LYS A 271 -20.42 13.29 -13.26
N LYS A 272 -20.48 14.60 -13.52
CA LYS A 272 -19.47 15.51 -12.98
C LYS A 272 -19.58 15.54 -11.45
N ALA A 273 -18.44 15.55 -10.78
CA ALA A 273 -18.41 15.69 -9.34
C ALA A 273 -19.13 16.99 -8.90
N PRO A 274 -19.91 16.96 -7.81
CA PRO A 274 -20.74 18.10 -7.40
C PRO A 274 -19.94 19.32 -6.98
N THR A 275 -18.65 19.15 -6.67
CA THR A 275 -17.71 20.23 -6.39
C THR A 275 -16.40 19.96 -7.13
N LYS A 276 -15.69 21.01 -7.54
CA LYS A 276 -14.35 20.87 -8.11
C LYS A 276 -13.41 20.17 -7.09
N PRO A 277 -12.47 19.33 -7.55
CA PRO A 277 -11.42 18.75 -6.70
C PRO A 277 -10.65 19.81 -5.90
N TYR A 278 -10.03 19.39 -4.80
CA TYR A 278 -9.43 20.30 -3.82
C TYR A 278 -8.24 21.08 -4.43
N PRO A 279 -8.32 22.42 -4.56
CA PRO A 279 -7.16 23.22 -4.98
C PRO A 279 -6.14 23.31 -3.85
N PHE A 280 -4.85 23.16 -4.15
CA PHE A 280 -3.81 23.42 -3.16
C PHE A 280 -3.38 24.87 -3.22
N VAL A 281 -3.61 25.60 -2.14
CA VAL A 281 -3.05 26.94 -1.97
C VAL A 281 -1.58 26.80 -1.54
N HIS A 282 -0.68 27.31 -2.38
CA HIS A 282 0.75 27.42 -2.09
C HIS A 282 1.02 28.60 -1.13
N GLN A 283 2.24 28.69 -0.60
CA GLN A 283 2.62 29.77 0.34
C GLN A 283 2.47 31.16 -0.28
N ASP A 284 2.57 31.25 -1.61
CA ASP A 284 2.49 32.49 -2.38
C ASP A 284 1.04 32.88 -2.71
N GLY A 285 0.04 32.17 -2.17
CA GLY A 285 -1.39 32.48 -2.37
C GLY A 285 -2.01 31.92 -3.65
N HIS A 286 -1.20 31.37 -4.58
CA HIS A 286 -1.71 30.70 -5.78
C HIS A 286 -2.31 29.33 -5.47
N ALA A 287 -3.48 29.07 -6.06
CA ALA A 287 -4.20 27.81 -5.95
C ALA A 287 -3.87 26.92 -7.16
N ASP A 288 -3.04 25.91 -6.96
CA ASP A 288 -2.75 24.91 -7.99
C ASP A 288 -3.92 23.91 -8.03
N TYR A 289 -4.54 23.83 -9.20
CA TYR A 289 -5.42 22.73 -9.54
C TYR A 289 -4.59 21.63 -10.20
N TYR A 290 -4.64 20.44 -9.61
CA TYR A 290 -4.02 19.25 -10.15
C TYR A 290 -5.14 18.41 -10.75
N ASP A 291 -5.13 18.22 -12.07
CA ASP A 291 -6.13 17.40 -12.73
C ASP A 291 -5.84 15.92 -12.46
N PRO A 292 -6.82 15.08 -12.06
CA PRO A 292 -6.61 13.65 -11.90
C PRO A 292 -5.98 12.94 -13.09
N ASP A 293 -6.25 13.40 -14.32
CA ASP A 293 -5.79 12.74 -15.55
C ASP A 293 -4.28 12.94 -15.78
N ASP A 294 -3.70 14.05 -15.29
CA ASP A 294 -2.25 14.31 -15.28
C ASP A 294 -1.46 13.30 -14.41
N PHE A 295 -2.16 12.51 -13.59
CA PHE A 295 -1.58 11.54 -12.65
C PHE A 295 -1.73 10.10 -13.15
N THR A 296 -2.18 9.93 -14.39
CA THR A 296 -2.30 8.64 -15.05
C THR A 296 -1.25 8.50 -16.15
N ASP A 297 -0.87 7.26 -16.46
CA ASP A 297 0.07 6.98 -17.55
C ASP A 297 -0.58 7.07 -18.95
N VAL A 298 -1.89 7.24 -19.01
CA VAL A 298 -2.65 7.43 -20.24
C VAL A 298 -2.90 8.92 -20.40
N LYS A 299 -2.23 9.56 -21.34
CA LYS A 299 -2.68 10.88 -21.82
C LYS A 299 -3.91 10.62 -22.67
N VAL A 300 -5.08 10.92 -22.13
CA VAL A 300 -6.34 10.95 -22.89
C VAL A 300 -6.28 12.08 -23.92
#